data_AF-H0VDR4-F1
#
_entry.id   AF-H0VDR4-F1
#
_cell.length_a   1.000
_cell.length_b   1.000
_cell.length_c   1.000
_cell.angle_alpha   90.00
_cell.angle_beta   90.00
_cell.angle_gamma   90.00
#
_symmetry.space_group_name_H-M   'P 1'
#
loop_
_entity.id
_entity.type
_entity.pdbx_description
1 polymer ?
#
loop_
_entity_poly.entity_id
_entity_poly.type
_entity_poly.pdbx_seq_one_letter_code
_entity_poly.pdbx_strand_id
1 'polypeptide(L)'
;LALLSYSPKLRCSLTCQVFGYIISVLKSVSMACLACISVDRYLAITKPLSYNQLVTPCRLRICIILIWIYSCLIFLPSFFGWGKPGYHGDIFEWCATSWLTSAYFTGFIVCLLYAPAAFVVCFTYFHIFRICRQHTKEINDRRARFPSHEVDASRETGHSPDRRYAMVLFRITSVFYMLWLPYIIYFLLESFRVLDNPTLSFLTTWLAISNSFCNCVIYSLSNSVFRLGLRRLSETMCTSCICIKDQEARDPKPRKRANSCSI
;
A
#
# COMPACT_ATOMS: atom_id res chain seq x y z
N LEU A 1 -5.85 31.15 -34.58
CA LEU A 1 -6.49 30.87 -33.27
C LEU A 1 -6.79 29.38 -33.02
N ALA A 2 -7.19 28.57 -34.01
CA ALA A 2 -7.48 27.14 -33.79
C ALA A 2 -6.29 26.29 -33.29
N LEU A 3 -5.05 26.60 -33.71
CA LEU A 3 -3.84 25.90 -33.24
C LEU A 3 -3.52 26.15 -31.76
N LEU A 4 -3.85 27.33 -31.24
CA LEU A 4 -3.68 27.68 -29.82
C LEU A 4 -4.75 27.06 -28.93
N SER A 5 -5.92 26.71 -29.48
CA SER A 5 -6.99 25.98 -28.78
C SER A 5 -6.83 24.45 -28.86
N TYR A 6 -6.11 23.96 -29.88
CA TYR A 6 -5.75 22.54 -30.02
C TYR A 6 -4.70 22.12 -28.98
N SER A 7 -3.71 22.97 -28.74
CA SER A 7 -2.63 22.73 -27.76
C SER A 7 -3.13 22.48 -26.32
N PRO A 8 -4.06 23.27 -25.73
CA PRO A 8 -4.57 23.04 -24.37
C PRO A 8 -5.45 21.79 -24.27
N LYS A 9 -6.30 21.49 -25.27
CA LYS A 9 -7.11 20.27 -25.27
C LYS A 9 -6.25 19.00 -25.37
N LEU A 10 -5.24 19.01 -26.23
CA LEU A 10 -4.27 17.91 -26.36
C LEU A 10 -3.45 17.74 -25.08
N ARG A 11 -3.04 18.85 -24.45
CA ARG A 11 -2.30 18.85 -23.18
C ARG A 11 -3.14 18.30 -22.03
N CYS A 12 -4.44 18.62 -21.94
CA CYS A 12 -5.35 18.04 -20.94
C CYS A 12 -5.56 16.53 -21.13
N SER A 13 -5.77 16.07 -22.37
CA SER A 13 -5.95 14.64 -22.69
C SER A 13 -4.71 13.82 -22.30
N LEU A 14 -3.51 14.25 -22.73
CA LEU A 14 -2.27 13.58 -22.38
C LEU A 14 -2.00 13.60 -20.87
N THR A 15 -2.26 14.73 -20.20
CA THR A 15 -2.03 14.87 -18.76
C THR A 15 -2.92 13.90 -17.97
N CYS A 16 -4.20 13.79 -18.32
CA CYS A 16 -5.11 12.89 -17.60
C CYS A 16 -4.83 11.42 -17.89
N GLN A 17 -4.41 11.07 -19.11
CA GLN A 17 -3.98 9.72 -19.46
C GLN A 17 -2.72 9.31 -18.71
N VAL A 18 -1.70 10.17 -18.69
CA VAL A 18 -0.44 9.93 -17.96
C VAL A 18 -0.71 9.84 -16.45
N PHE A 19 -1.53 10.74 -15.91
CA PHE A 19 -1.93 10.68 -14.50
C PHE A 19 -2.65 9.36 -14.17
N GLY A 20 -3.67 9.00 -14.96
CA GLY A 20 -4.41 7.76 -14.78
C GLY A 20 -3.52 6.53 -14.85
N TYR A 21 -2.58 6.49 -15.80
CA TYR A 21 -1.58 5.44 -15.93
C TYR A 21 -0.65 5.36 -14.71
N ILE A 22 -0.03 6.48 -14.29
CA ILE A 22 0.90 6.51 -13.15
C ILE A 22 0.20 6.02 -11.87
N ILE A 23 -1.01 6.50 -11.59
CA ILE A 23 -1.76 6.07 -10.40
C ILE A 23 -2.10 4.58 -10.48
N SER A 24 -2.51 4.08 -11.65
CA SER A 24 -2.82 2.66 -11.85
C SER A 24 -1.58 1.78 -11.61
N VAL A 25 -0.42 2.17 -12.15
CA VAL A 25 0.86 1.48 -11.94
C VAL A 25 1.23 1.47 -10.46
N LEU A 26 1.18 2.62 -9.78
CA LEU A 26 1.50 2.71 -8.35
C LEU A 26 0.59 1.83 -7.48
N LYS A 27 -0.70 1.78 -7.81
CA LYS A 27 -1.67 0.92 -7.11
C LYS A 27 -1.38 -0.57 -7.37
N SER A 28 -1.03 -0.94 -8.60
CA SER A 28 -0.60 -2.29 -8.94
C SER A 28 0.66 -2.72 -8.20
N VAL A 29 1.68 -1.86 -8.14
CA VAL A 29 2.89 -2.12 -7.37
C VAL A 29 2.54 -2.38 -5.90
N SER A 30 1.69 -1.55 -5.31
CA SER A 30 1.24 -1.72 -3.92
C SER A 30 0.53 -3.07 -3.71
N MET A 31 -0.38 -3.45 -4.62
CA MET A 31 -1.11 -4.72 -4.55
C MET A 31 -0.19 -5.93 -4.69
N ALA A 32 0.72 -5.90 -5.67
CA ALA A 32 1.69 -6.96 -5.89
C ALA A 32 2.66 -7.11 -4.71
N CYS A 33 3.12 -5.98 -4.14
CA CYS A 33 3.92 -6.00 -2.91
C CYS A 33 3.17 -6.66 -1.74
N LEU A 34 1.88 -6.40 -1.56
CA LEU A 34 1.09 -7.06 -0.50
C LEU A 34 0.95 -8.56 -0.72
N ALA A 35 0.78 -9.01 -1.97
CA ALA A 35 0.79 -10.43 -2.31
C ALA A 35 2.17 -11.07 -2.04
N CYS A 36 3.26 -10.40 -2.38
CA CYS A 36 4.60 -10.89 -2.06
C CYS A 36 4.87 -10.92 -0.55
N ILE A 37 4.39 -9.92 0.21
CA ILE A 37 4.49 -9.89 1.67
C ILE A 37 3.70 -11.07 2.27
N SER A 38 2.52 -11.39 1.75
CA SER A 38 1.74 -12.53 2.25
C SER A 38 2.44 -13.87 1.99
N VAL A 39 3.06 -14.03 0.82
CA VAL A 39 3.90 -15.20 0.48
C VAL A 39 5.14 -15.28 1.36
N ASP A 40 5.84 -14.16 1.56
CA ASP A 40 7.01 -14.08 2.43
C ASP A 40 6.69 -14.56 3.86
N ARG A 41 5.58 -14.07 4.43
CA ARG A 41 5.12 -14.52 5.75
C ARG A 41 4.70 -15.98 5.76
N TYR A 42 4.04 -16.43 4.70
CA TYR A 42 3.69 -17.85 4.55
C TYR A 42 4.95 -18.73 4.55
N LEU A 43 6.00 -18.35 3.82
CA LEU A 43 7.26 -19.09 3.79
C LEU A 43 7.98 -19.08 5.14
N ALA A 44 8.02 -17.93 5.82
CA ALA A 44 8.63 -17.81 7.16
C ALA A 44 7.94 -18.73 8.19
N ILE A 45 6.60 -18.81 8.14
CA ILE A 45 5.81 -19.63 9.08
C ILE A 45 5.87 -21.12 8.73
N THR A 46 5.80 -21.47 7.43
CA THR A 46 5.74 -22.88 7.00
C THR A 46 7.09 -23.56 6.89
N LYS A 47 8.16 -22.81 6.60
CA LYS A 47 9.51 -23.35 6.32
C LYS A 47 10.60 -22.53 7.02
N PRO A 48 10.60 -22.45 8.37
CA PRO A 48 11.52 -21.57 9.11
C PRO A 48 13.00 -21.86 8.86
N LEU A 49 13.39 -23.13 8.72
CA LEU A 49 14.79 -23.54 8.50
C LEU A 49 15.29 -23.20 7.09
N SER A 50 14.44 -23.33 6.08
CA SER A 50 14.80 -23.05 4.68
C SER A 50 14.58 -21.59 4.30
N TYR A 51 13.80 -20.82 5.07
CA TYR A 51 13.44 -19.43 4.76
C TYR A 51 14.68 -18.57 4.44
N ASN A 52 15.73 -18.66 5.27
CA ASN A 52 16.97 -17.88 5.08
C ASN A 52 17.74 -18.24 3.80
N GLN A 53 17.52 -19.44 3.26
CA GLN A 53 18.10 -19.87 1.98
C GLN A 53 17.21 -19.50 0.78
N LEU A 54 15.90 -19.43 0.98
CA LEU A 54 14.95 -19.05 -0.06
C LEU A 54 14.92 -17.53 -0.29
N VAL A 55 14.78 -16.75 0.78
CA VAL A 55 14.59 -15.29 0.75
C VAL A 55 15.93 -14.60 0.96
N THR A 56 16.62 -14.31 -0.15
CA THR A 56 17.91 -13.61 -0.14
C THR A 56 17.76 -12.15 -0.58
N PRO A 57 18.65 -11.24 -0.15
CA PRO A 57 18.59 -9.83 -0.54
C PRO A 57 18.64 -9.60 -2.06
N CYS A 58 19.40 -10.43 -2.79
CA CYS A 58 19.49 -10.36 -4.24
C CYS A 58 18.15 -10.72 -4.91
N ARG A 59 17.54 -11.86 -4.49
CA ARG A 59 16.23 -12.29 -4.99
C ARG A 59 15.14 -11.26 -4.67
N LEU A 60 15.20 -10.63 -3.49
CA LEU A 60 14.25 -9.58 -3.11
C LEU A 60 14.37 -8.35 -4.03
N ARG A 61 15.58 -7.89 -4.33
CA ARG A 61 15.79 -6.77 -5.28
C ARG A 61 15.25 -7.10 -6.66
N ILE A 62 15.55 -8.31 -7.17
CA ILE A 62 15.03 -8.78 -8.46
C ILE A 62 13.50 -8.80 -8.44
N CYS A 63 12.88 -9.33 -7.38
CA CYS A 63 11.43 -9.36 -7.22
C CYS A 63 10.80 -7.96 -7.28
N ILE A 64 11.38 -6.98 -6.57
CA ILE A 64 10.91 -5.59 -6.60
C ILE A 64 10.99 -5.00 -8.01
N ILE A 65 12.11 -5.19 -8.71
CA ILE A 65 12.27 -4.72 -10.10
C ILE A 65 11.23 -5.34 -11.02
N LEU A 66 10.99 -6.66 -10.89
CA LEU A 66 9.98 -7.37 -11.67
C LEU A 66 8.55 -6.85 -11.40
N ILE A 67 8.22 -6.52 -10.14
CA ILE A 67 6.91 -5.93 -9.79
C ILE A 67 6.69 -4.60 -10.52
N TRP A 68 7.70 -3.74 -10.57
CA TRP A 68 7.63 -2.46 -11.28
C TRP A 68 7.46 -2.66 -12.79
N ILE A 69 8.30 -3.50 -13.40
CA ILE A 69 8.22 -3.82 -14.83
C ILE A 69 6.83 -4.40 -15.17
N TYR A 70 6.38 -5.38 -14.41
CA TYR A 70 5.07 -6.01 -14.58
C TYR A 70 3.91 -5.01 -14.50
N SER A 71 3.93 -4.15 -13.47
CA SER A 71 2.89 -3.13 -13.28
C SER A 71 2.87 -2.13 -14.43
N CYS A 72 4.02 -1.66 -14.91
CA CYS A 72 4.10 -0.80 -16.09
C CYS A 72 3.53 -1.49 -17.34
N LEU A 73 3.92 -2.74 -17.59
CA LEU A 73 3.51 -3.48 -18.77
C LEU A 73 2.00 -3.76 -18.82
N ILE A 74 1.36 -4.03 -17.68
CA ILE A 74 -0.09 -4.30 -17.63
C ILE A 74 -0.92 -3.08 -18.07
N PHE A 75 -0.51 -1.88 -17.66
CA PHE A 75 -1.27 -0.67 -17.99
C PHE A 75 -0.80 0.00 -19.29
N LEU A 76 0.34 -0.40 -19.84
CA LEU A 76 0.88 0.14 -21.08
C LEU A 76 -0.11 0.12 -22.27
N PRO A 77 -0.97 -0.90 -22.45
CA PRO A 77 -1.99 -0.92 -23.50
C PRO A 77 -2.94 0.29 -23.48
N SER A 78 -3.07 1.03 -22.37
CA SER A 78 -3.86 2.25 -22.30
C SER A 78 -3.40 3.33 -23.28
N PHE A 79 -2.10 3.35 -23.63
CA PHE A 79 -1.53 4.27 -24.63
C PHE A 79 -1.65 3.75 -26.06
N PHE A 80 -2.01 2.48 -26.24
CA PHE A 80 -2.15 1.82 -27.55
C PHE A 80 -3.62 1.61 -27.95
N GLY A 81 -4.54 2.39 -27.38
CA GLY A 81 -5.95 2.39 -27.79
C GLY A 81 -6.81 1.27 -27.22
N TRP A 82 -6.34 0.52 -26.21
CA TRP A 82 -7.14 -0.55 -25.58
C TRP A 82 -8.27 -0.04 -24.68
N GLY A 83 -8.26 1.25 -24.34
CA GLY A 83 -9.27 1.91 -23.54
C GLY A 83 -8.74 2.48 -22.24
N LYS A 84 -9.65 3.02 -21.42
CA LYS A 84 -9.35 3.61 -20.12
C LYS A 84 -9.00 2.51 -19.09
N PRO A 85 -7.83 2.57 -18.41
CA PRO A 85 -7.39 1.55 -17.44
C PRO A 85 -8.09 1.66 -16.07
N GLY A 86 -8.86 2.73 -15.85
CA GLY A 86 -9.53 3.02 -14.58
C GLY A 86 -9.91 4.49 -14.47
N TYR A 87 -10.55 4.86 -13.36
CA TYR A 87 -11.19 6.18 -13.18
C TYR A 87 -10.29 7.22 -12.51
N HIS A 88 -9.03 6.91 -12.26
CA HIS A 88 -8.10 7.85 -11.62
C HIS A 88 -7.93 9.14 -12.43
N GLY A 89 -8.06 9.08 -13.76
CA GLY A 89 -8.01 10.26 -14.64
C GLY A 89 -9.28 11.10 -14.67
N ASP A 90 -10.40 10.63 -14.11
CA ASP A 90 -11.73 11.26 -14.28
C ASP A 90 -11.88 12.57 -13.52
N ILE A 91 -10.89 12.93 -12.70
CA ILE A 91 -10.74 14.30 -12.18
C ILE A 91 -10.59 15.34 -13.30
N PHE A 92 -10.09 14.92 -14.46
CA PHE A 92 -10.04 15.73 -15.68
C PHE A 92 -11.24 15.42 -16.57
N GLU A 93 -11.98 16.46 -16.94
CA GLU A 93 -13.22 16.36 -17.74
C GLU A 93 -13.08 15.50 -19.01
N TRP A 94 -11.93 15.61 -19.70
CA TRP A 94 -11.70 14.84 -20.92
C TRP A 94 -11.64 13.32 -20.67
N CYS A 95 -10.96 12.88 -19.62
CA CYS A 95 -10.88 11.45 -19.27
C CYS A 95 -12.22 10.91 -18.76
N ALA A 96 -13.03 11.75 -18.11
CA ALA A 96 -14.36 11.39 -17.65
C ALA A 96 -15.36 11.22 -18.81
N THR A 97 -15.31 12.09 -19.82
CA THR A 97 -16.34 12.16 -20.87
C THR A 97 -15.93 11.47 -22.18
N SER A 98 -14.65 11.55 -22.55
CA SER A 98 -14.16 11.14 -23.88
C SER A 98 -13.37 9.83 -23.85
N TRP A 99 -12.81 9.44 -22.69
CA TRP A 99 -12.02 8.22 -22.56
C TRP A 99 -12.84 7.09 -21.94
N LEU A 100 -13.25 6.15 -22.79
CA LEU A 100 -14.14 5.06 -22.40
C LEU A 100 -13.36 3.82 -21.97
N THR A 101 -13.89 3.11 -20.97
CA THR A 101 -13.44 1.78 -20.57
C THR A 101 -13.84 0.73 -21.62
N SER A 102 -13.08 -0.35 -21.68
CA SER A 102 -13.32 -1.49 -22.58
C SER A 102 -13.38 -2.77 -21.76
N ALA A 103 -14.44 -3.56 -21.92
CA ALA A 103 -14.60 -4.83 -21.21
C ALA A 103 -13.40 -5.78 -21.43
N TYR A 104 -12.80 -5.77 -22.62
CA TYR A 104 -11.62 -6.59 -22.92
C TYR A 104 -10.39 -6.15 -22.12
N PHE A 105 -10.13 -4.84 -22.04
CA PHE A 105 -8.98 -4.33 -21.29
C PHE A 105 -9.20 -4.47 -19.79
N THR A 106 -10.41 -4.20 -19.31
CA THR A 106 -10.80 -4.43 -17.92
C THR A 106 -10.67 -5.91 -17.54
N GLY A 107 -11.15 -6.82 -18.38
CA GLY A 107 -10.99 -8.26 -18.18
C GLY A 107 -9.53 -8.69 -18.14
N PHE A 108 -8.70 -8.16 -19.05
CA PHE A 108 -7.25 -8.37 -19.04
C PHE A 108 -6.60 -7.93 -17.72
N ILE A 109 -6.88 -6.71 -17.24
CA ILE A 109 -6.36 -6.20 -15.96
C ILE A 109 -6.84 -7.09 -14.80
N VAL A 110 -8.12 -7.45 -14.77
CA VAL A 110 -8.69 -8.29 -13.70
C VAL A 110 -8.04 -9.66 -13.67
N CYS A 111 -7.91 -10.33 -14.82
CA CYS A 111 -7.36 -11.68 -14.90
C CYS A 111 -5.86 -11.73 -14.60
N LEU A 112 -5.09 -10.69 -14.92
CA LEU A 112 -3.63 -10.71 -14.76
C LEU A 112 -3.20 -10.05 -13.45
N LEU A 113 -3.90 -9.03 -12.98
CA LEU A 113 -3.52 -8.30 -11.77
C LEU A 113 -4.41 -8.64 -10.59
N TYR A 114 -5.72 -8.36 -10.70
CA TYR A 114 -6.59 -8.35 -9.53
C TYR A 114 -6.89 -9.75 -9.00
N ALA A 115 -7.28 -10.68 -9.87
CA ALA A 115 -7.63 -12.04 -9.50
C ALA A 115 -6.40 -12.83 -9.00
N PRO A 116 -5.22 -12.81 -9.64
CA PRO A 116 -4.05 -13.53 -9.14
C PRO A 116 -3.56 -12.98 -7.80
N ALA A 117 -3.49 -11.66 -7.64
CA ALA A 117 -3.05 -11.08 -6.37
C ALA A 117 -4.04 -11.38 -5.23
N ALA A 118 -5.35 -11.29 -5.48
CA ALA A 118 -6.38 -11.67 -4.52
C ALA A 118 -6.28 -13.15 -4.15
N PHE A 119 -6.12 -14.03 -5.14
CA PHE A 119 -5.98 -15.47 -4.94
C PHE A 119 -4.76 -15.79 -4.08
N VAL A 120 -3.59 -15.22 -4.40
CA VAL A 120 -2.35 -15.44 -3.63
C VAL A 120 -2.53 -15.01 -2.18
N VAL A 121 -3.12 -13.84 -1.93
CA VAL A 121 -3.38 -13.33 -0.59
C VAL A 121 -4.36 -14.23 0.17
N CYS A 122 -5.50 -14.57 -0.42
CA CYS A 122 -6.49 -15.45 0.20
C CYS A 122 -5.90 -16.82 0.52
N PHE A 123 -5.18 -17.42 -0.42
CA PHE A 123 -4.54 -18.73 -0.27
C PHE A 123 -3.51 -18.72 0.87
N THR A 124 -2.56 -17.79 0.83
CA THR A 124 -1.48 -17.71 1.83
C THR A 124 -2.04 -17.49 3.23
N TYR A 125 -2.98 -16.56 3.41
CA TYR A 125 -3.57 -16.29 4.73
C TYR A 125 -4.50 -17.41 5.21
N PHE A 126 -5.26 -18.05 4.32
CA PHE A 126 -6.07 -19.21 4.70
C PHE A 126 -5.19 -20.32 5.29
N HIS A 127 -4.07 -20.63 4.64
CA HIS A 127 -3.13 -21.61 5.16
C HIS A 127 -2.47 -21.18 6.46
N ILE A 128 -2.04 -19.91 6.58
CA ILE A 128 -1.49 -19.36 7.82
C ILE A 128 -2.50 -19.50 8.97
N PHE A 129 -3.76 -19.14 8.74
CA PHE A 129 -4.81 -19.23 9.77
C PHE A 129 -5.08 -20.68 10.17
N ARG A 130 -5.13 -21.60 9.20
CA ARG A 130 -5.29 -23.03 9.46
C ARG A 130 -4.18 -23.58 10.37
N ILE A 131 -2.92 -23.25 10.06
CA ILE A 131 -1.75 -23.64 10.86
C ILE A 131 -1.83 -23.04 12.27
N CYS A 132 -2.20 -21.76 12.37
CA CYS A 132 -2.36 -21.11 13.67
C CYS A 132 -3.44 -21.77 14.53
N ARG A 133 -4.60 -22.12 13.96
CA ARG A 133 -5.67 -22.82 14.68
C ARG A 133 -5.22 -24.20 15.16
N GLN A 134 -4.49 -24.93 14.31
CA GLN A 134 -4.00 -26.25 14.65
C GLN A 134 -3.02 -26.20 15.84
N HIS A 135 -2.06 -25.28 15.84
CA HIS A 135 -1.17 -25.08 16.98
C HIS A 135 -1.90 -24.66 18.26
N THR A 136 -2.90 -23.78 18.17
CA THR A 136 -3.71 -23.40 19.34
C THR A 136 -4.49 -24.60 19.90
N LYS A 137 -5.03 -25.46 19.03
CA LYS A 137 -5.73 -26.68 19.45
C LYS A 137 -4.77 -27.65 20.15
N GLU A 138 -3.61 -27.92 19.56
CA GLU A 138 -2.60 -28.80 20.15
C GLU A 138 -2.11 -28.30 21.52
N ILE A 139 -1.94 -26.99 21.69
CA ILE A 139 -1.57 -26.38 22.98
C ILE A 139 -2.69 -26.56 24.01
N ASN A 140 -3.94 -26.30 23.63
CA ASN A 140 -5.08 -26.47 24.53
C ASN A 140 -5.27 -27.95 24.93
N ASP A 141 -5.09 -28.88 24.00
CA ASP A 141 -5.17 -30.32 24.28
C ASP A 141 -4.01 -30.79 25.19
N ARG A 142 -2.79 -30.24 25.02
CA ARG A 142 -1.67 -30.49 25.94
C ARG A 142 -1.97 -29.93 27.34
N ARG A 143 -2.54 -28.72 27.43
CA ARG A 143 -2.93 -28.08 28.70
C ARG A 143 -4.05 -28.85 29.41
N ALA A 144 -5.00 -29.40 28.67
CA ALA A 144 -6.06 -30.25 29.23
C ALA A 144 -5.55 -31.59 29.75
N ARG A 145 -4.51 -32.16 29.12
CA ARG A 145 -3.87 -33.43 29.55
C ARG A 145 -2.91 -33.28 30.72
N PHE A 146 -2.25 -32.12 30.88
CA PHE A 146 -1.25 -31.88 31.92
C PHE A 146 -1.49 -30.53 32.62
N PRO A 147 -2.38 -30.47 33.61
CA PRO A 147 -2.72 -29.22 34.32
C PRO A 147 -1.59 -28.68 35.22
N SER A 148 -0.65 -29.53 35.64
CA SER A 148 0.31 -29.26 36.73
C SER A 148 1.66 -28.69 36.31
N HIS A 149 1.93 -28.50 35.02
CA HIS A 149 3.21 -27.96 34.50
C HIS A 149 3.08 -26.46 34.12
N GLU A 150 2.59 -25.63 35.05
CA GLU A 150 2.24 -24.23 34.79
C GLU A 150 3.44 -23.27 34.60
N VAL A 151 4.66 -23.65 35.01
CA VAL A 151 5.75 -22.67 35.18
C VAL A 151 6.76 -22.62 34.01
N ASP A 152 6.94 -23.71 33.24
CA ASP A 152 7.93 -23.74 32.13
C ASP A 152 7.31 -23.69 30.72
N ALA A 153 6.13 -24.26 30.52
CA ALA A 153 5.46 -24.22 29.21
C ALA A 153 4.95 -22.81 28.85
N SER A 154 4.74 -21.95 29.85
CA SER A 154 4.36 -20.55 29.66
C SER A 154 5.47 -19.74 28.98
N ARG A 155 6.75 -20.15 29.09
CA ARG A 155 7.88 -19.53 28.37
C ARG A 155 7.98 -19.96 26.91
N GLU A 156 7.53 -21.17 26.56
CA GLU A 156 7.47 -21.65 25.16
C GLU A 156 6.16 -21.27 24.44
N THR A 157 5.08 -20.96 25.18
CA THR A 157 3.83 -20.40 24.63
C THR A 157 3.91 -18.93 24.20
N GLY A 158 5.13 -18.38 24.11
CA GLY A 158 5.36 -17.13 23.41
C GLY A 158 4.73 -17.24 22.03
N HIS A 159 3.61 -16.52 21.84
CA HIS A 159 3.11 -16.13 20.53
C HIS A 159 4.34 -15.89 19.67
N SER A 160 4.66 -16.78 18.72
CA SER A 160 5.87 -16.59 17.92
C SER A 160 5.75 -15.16 17.38
N PRO A 161 6.76 -14.29 17.58
CA PRO A 161 6.65 -12.90 17.16
C PRO A 161 6.21 -12.80 15.70
N ASP A 162 6.57 -13.81 14.90
CA ASP A 162 6.11 -14.06 13.54
C ASP A 162 4.59 -14.20 13.38
N ARG A 163 3.88 -14.92 14.27
CA ARG A 163 2.41 -15.03 14.23
C ARG A 163 1.74 -13.70 14.55
N ARG A 164 2.22 -12.99 15.58
CA ARG A 164 1.68 -11.67 15.93
C ARG A 164 1.90 -10.68 14.79
N TYR A 165 3.07 -10.72 14.17
CA TYR A 165 3.41 -9.91 13.01
C TYR A 165 2.57 -10.28 11.77
N ALA A 166 2.34 -11.56 11.51
CA ALA A 166 1.49 -12.03 10.42
C ALA A 166 0.02 -11.59 10.59
N MET A 167 -0.51 -11.58 11.82
CA MET A 167 -1.85 -11.05 12.10
C MET A 167 -1.96 -9.53 11.86
N VAL A 168 -0.91 -8.78 12.17
CA VAL A 168 -0.84 -7.34 11.82
C VAL A 168 -0.84 -7.14 10.30
N LEU A 169 -0.03 -7.91 9.57
CA LEU A 169 0.00 -7.86 8.10
C LEU A 169 -1.31 -8.34 7.47
N PHE A 170 -1.98 -9.33 8.07
CA PHE A 170 -3.31 -9.76 7.66
C PHE A 170 -4.32 -8.63 7.80
N ARG A 171 -4.30 -7.89 8.91
CA ARG A 171 -5.15 -6.71 9.10
C ARG A 171 -4.87 -5.65 8.04
N ILE A 172 -3.59 -5.34 7.78
CA ILE A 172 -3.20 -4.37 6.74
C ILE A 172 -3.74 -4.80 5.37
N THR A 173 -3.49 -6.05 4.99
CA THR A 173 -3.89 -6.58 3.69
C THR A 173 -5.40 -6.65 3.55
N SER A 174 -6.12 -7.07 4.60
CA SER A 174 -7.59 -7.11 4.59
C SER A 174 -8.20 -5.71 4.41
N VAL A 175 -7.68 -4.69 5.11
CA VAL A 175 -8.16 -3.31 4.96
C VAL A 175 -7.90 -2.80 3.54
N PHE A 176 -6.73 -3.11 2.96
CA PHE A 176 -6.43 -2.78 1.57
C PHE A 176 -7.49 -3.33 0.61
N TYR A 177 -7.78 -4.63 0.67
CA TYR A 177 -8.74 -5.25 -0.24
C TYR A 177 -10.17 -4.77 0.02
N MET A 178 -10.56 -4.51 1.27
CA MET A 178 -11.90 -3.99 1.59
C MET A 178 -12.14 -2.58 1.05
N LEU A 179 -11.12 -1.70 1.11
CA LEU A 179 -11.21 -0.35 0.52
C LEU A 179 -11.22 -0.37 -1.00
N TRP A 180 -10.70 -1.43 -1.60
CA TRP A 180 -10.47 -1.51 -3.04
C TRP A 180 -11.52 -2.33 -3.78
N LEU A 181 -12.17 -3.28 -3.09
CA LEU A 181 -13.22 -4.11 -3.65
C LEU A 181 -14.37 -3.29 -4.28
N PRO A 182 -14.88 -2.20 -3.66
CA PRO A 182 -15.92 -1.38 -4.28
C PRO A 182 -15.49 -0.78 -5.63
N TYR A 183 -14.22 -0.38 -5.75
CA TYR A 183 -13.66 0.15 -7.00
C TYR A 183 -13.55 -0.93 -8.07
N ILE A 184 -13.06 -2.13 -7.74
CA ILE A 184 -12.98 -3.24 -8.71
C ILE A 184 -14.39 -3.62 -9.21
N ILE A 185 -15.36 -3.72 -8.30
CA ILE A 185 -16.74 -4.07 -8.66
C ILE A 185 -17.32 -3.00 -9.58
N TYR A 186 -17.18 -1.71 -9.23
CA TYR A 186 -17.65 -0.63 -10.08
C TYR A 186 -16.95 -0.64 -11.46
N PHE A 187 -15.63 -0.83 -11.49
CA PHE A 187 -14.85 -0.92 -12.72
C PHE A 187 -15.31 -2.05 -13.64
N LEU A 188 -15.62 -3.22 -13.08
CA LEU A 188 -16.23 -4.32 -13.83
C LEU A 188 -17.62 -3.93 -14.35
N LEU A 189 -18.52 -3.46 -13.49
CA LEU A 189 -19.91 -3.18 -13.86
C LEU A 189 -20.04 -2.12 -14.95
N GLU A 190 -19.28 -1.02 -14.88
CA GLU A 190 -19.33 0.01 -15.93
C GLU A 190 -18.66 -0.47 -17.22
N SER A 191 -17.56 -1.22 -17.14
CA SER A 191 -16.89 -1.76 -18.34
C SER A 191 -17.80 -2.73 -19.11
N PHE A 192 -18.64 -3.48 -18.41
CA PHE A 192 -19.70 -4.33 -18.99
C PHE A 192 -21.00 -3.57 -19.30
N ARG A 193 -21.01 -2.23 -19.16
CA ARG A 193 -22.15 -1.34 -19.43
C ARG A 193 -23.41 -1.66 -18.60
N VAL A 194 -23.23 -2.23 -17.41
CA VAL A 194 -24.32 -2.57 -16.48
C VAL A 194 -24.75 -1.37 -15.63
N LEU A 195 -23.79 -0.52 -15.24
CA LEU A 195 -24.04 0.64 -14.39
C LEU A 195 -23.13 1.80 -14.82
N ASP A 196 -23.71 2.98 -14.99
CA ASP A 196 -22.96 4.22 -15.22
C ASP A 196 -23.46 5.28 -14.23
N ASN A 197 -22.61 5.65 -13.28
CA ASN A 197 -22.95 6.63 -12.24
C ASN A 197 -21.69 7.39 -11.79
N PRO A 198 -21.53 8.66 -12.19
CA PRO A 198 -20.34 9.45 -11.88
C PRO A 198 -20.05 9.61 -10.38
N THR A 199 -21.10 9.69 -9.55
CA THR A 199 -20.96 9.80 -8.09
C THR A 199 -20.33 8.54 -7.50
N LEU A 200 -20.74 7.36 -7.97
CA LEU A 200 -20.15 6.09 -7.53
C LEU A 200 -18.71 5.93 -8.04
N SER A 201 -18.41 6.34 -9.28
CA SER A 201 -17.03 6.39 -9.79
C SER A 201 -16.14 7.23 -8.89
N PHE A 202 -16.58 8.45 -8.57
CA PHE A 202 -15.84 9.36 -7.69
C PHE A 202 -15.63 8.74 -6.31
N LEU A 203 -16.71 8.31 -5.63
CA LEU A 203 -16.62 7.78 -4.26
C LEU A 203 -15.71 6.54 -4.18
N THR A 204 -15.87 5.58 -5.07
CA THR A 204 -15.06 4.35 -5.07
C THR A 204 -13.60 4.62 -5.42
N THR A 205 -13.33 5.56 -6.32
CA THR A 205 -11.97 5.99 -6.68
C THR A 205 -11.27 6.67 -5.51
N TRP A 206 -11.93 7.60 -4.83
CA TRP A 206 -11.35 8.27 -3.66
C TRP A 206 -11.15 7.33 -2.47
N LEU A 207 -12.09 6.40 -2.26
CA LEU A 207 -11.93 5.32 -1.28
C LEU A 207 -10.70 4.47 -1.58
N ALA A 208 -10.53 4.04 -2.83
CA ALA A 208 -9.34 3.32 -3.29
C ALA A 208 -8.04 4.13 -3.14
N ILE A 209 -8.08 5.45 -3.35
CA ILE A 209 -6.93 6.34 -3.18
C ILE A 209 -6.54 6.44 -1.70
N SER A 210 -7.51 6.58 -0.79
CA SER A 210 -7.33 6.73 0.66
C SER A 210 -6.50 5.61 1.32
N ASN A 211 -6.49 4.41 0.72
CA ASN A 211 -5.68 3.27 1.16
C ASN A 211 -4.20 3.63 1.41
N SER A 212 -3.62 4.53 0.62
CA SER A 212 -2.22 4.96 0.84
C SER A 212 -2.02 5.64 2.21
N PHE A 213 -3.02 6.41 2.67
CA PHE A 213 -3.03 7.00 4.01
C PHE A 213 -3.31 5.95 5.10
N CYS A 214 -4.22 5.01 4.82
CA CYS A 214 -4.53 3.91 5.73
C CYS A 214 -3.28 3.07 6.04
N ASN A 215 -2.39 2.82 5.08
CA ASN A 215 -1.14 2.11 5.33
C ASN A 215 -0.30 2.80 6.42
N CYS A 216 -0.12 4.13 6.36
CA CYS A 216 0.61 4.89 7.38
C CYS A 216 -0.05 4.77 8.77
N VAL A 217 -1.37 4.90 8.85
CA VAL A 217 -2.14 4.79 10.10
C VAL A 217 -2.05 3.38 10.68
N ILE A 218 -2.14 2.35 9.84
CA ILE A 218 -2.09 0.98 10.32
C ILE A 218 -0.69 0.66 10.82
N TYR A 219 0.40 1.03 10.13
CA TYR A 219 1.75 0.82 10.64
C TYR A 219 2.00 1.59 11.95
N SER A 220 1.54 2.83 12.04
CA SER A 220 1.72 3.67 13.24
C SER A 220 0.96 3.15 14.46
N LEU A 221 -0.24 2.59 14.28
CA LEU A 221 -1.04 2.06 15.39
C LEU A 221 -0.72 0.60 15.74
N SER A 222 -0.31 -0.21 14.76
CA SER A 222 -0.19 -1.68 14.93
C SER A 222 1.17 -2.13 15.43
N ASN A 223 2.25 -1.43 15.07
CA ASN A 223 3.60 -1.90 15.31
C ASN A 223 4.24 -1.14 16.48
N SER A 224 4.42 -1.82 17.61
CA SER A 224 5.02 -1.25 18.82
C SER A 224 6.47 -0.79 18.62
N VAL A 225 7.22 -1.46 17.73
CA VAL A 225 8.59 -1.07 17.36
C VAL A 225 8.58 0.18 16.51
N PHE A 226 7.64 0.29 15.56
CA PHE A 226 7.46 1.50 14.76
C PHE A 226 7.07 2.70 15.63
N ARG A 227 6.15 2.52 16.59
CA ARG A 227 5.79 3.56 17.57
C ARG A 227 6.98 4.02 18.42
N LEU A 228 7.86 3.10 18.80
CA LEU A 228 9.07 3.42 19.54
C LEU A 228 10.05 4.23 18.67
N GLY A 229 10.23 3.84 17.40
CA GLY A 229 11.01 4.61 16.44
C GLY A 229 10.45 6.01 16.21
N LEU A 230 9.13 6.15 16.07
CA LEU A 230 8.46 7.44 15.90
C LEU A 230 8.63 8.34 17.13
N ARG A 231 8.54 7.78 18.35
CA ARG A 231 8.81 8.53 19.59
C ARG A 231 10.25 9.04 19.63
N ARG A 232 11.24 8.18 19.35
CA ARG A 232 12.66 8.59 19.31
C ARG A 232 12.92 9.66 18.25
N LEU A 233 12.31 9.53 17.08
CA LEU A 233 12.39 10.54 16.02
C LEU A 233 11.79 11.87 16.50
N SER A 234 10.61 11.85 17.13
CA SER A 234 9.97 13.05 17.68
C SER A 234 10.78 13.69 18.81
N GLU A 235 11.40 12.90 19.68
CA GLU A 235 12.28 13.36 20.75
C GLU A 235 13.55 14.02 20.18
N THR A 236 14.10 13.46 19.10
CA THR A 236 15.26 14.01 18.39
C THR A 236 14.91 15.33 17.69
N MET A 237 13.75 15.39 17.02
CA MET A 237 13.26 16.63 16.39
C MET A 237 12.97 17.71 17.45
N CYS A 238 12.40 17.34 18.60
CA CYS A 238 12.20 18.26 19.72
C CYS A 238 13.51 18.76 20.31
N THR A 239 14.52 17.90 20.47
CA THR A 239 15.85 18.31 20.97
C THR A 239 16.60 19.18 19.95
N SER A 240 16.49 18.89 18.66
CA SER A 240 17.00 19.78 17.60
C SER A 240 16.28 21.13 17.58
N CYS A 241 14.95 21.17 17.75
CA CYS A 241 14.21 22.43 17.90
C CYS A 241 14.59 23.21 19.16
N ILE A 242 14.82 22.54 20.30
CA ILE A 242 15.29 23.19 21.53
C ILE A 242 16.70 23.74 21.33
N CYS A 243 17.60 22.99 20.67
CA CYS A 243 18.98 23.40 20.42
C CYS A 243 19.07 24.61 19.45
N ILE A 244 18.22 24.65 18.41
CA ILE A 244 18.09 25.82 17.52
C ILE A 244 17.60 27.05 18.30
N LYS A 245 16.60 26.87 19.17
CA LYS A 245 16.05 27.95 19.99
C LYS A 245 17.08 28.49 20.99
N ASP A 246 17.96 27.61 21.50
CA ASP A 246 19.04 27.96 22.43
C ASP A 246 20.25 28.61 21.74
N GLN A 247 20.50 28.31 20.46
CA GLN A 247 21.49 29.01 19.63
C GLN A 247 21.01 30.42 19.24
N GLU A 248 19.74 30.60 18.86
CA GLU A 248 19.16 31.93 18.63
C GLU A 248 19.12 32.79 19.91
N ALA A 249 18.99 32.16 21.08
CA ALA A 249 19.06 32.86 22.37
C ALA A 249 20.50 33.24 22.78
N ARG A 250 21.52 32.48 22.33
CA ARG A 250 22.93 32.73 22.65
C ARG A 250 23.63 33.70 21.68
N ASP A 251 23.15 33.83 20.46
CA ASP A 251 23.58 34.87 19.52
C ASP A 251 22.50 35.97 19.40
N PRO A 252 22.46 36.96 20.32
CA PRO A 252 21.61 38.12 20.12
C PRO A 252 22.07 38.85 18.85
N LYS A 253 21.15 39.02 17.88
CA LYS A 253 21.34 39.89 16.70
C LYS A 253 22.17 41.11 17.07
N PRO A 254 23.25 41.45 16.35
CA PRO A 254 24.05 42.62 16.67
C PRO A 254 23.16 43.86 16.65
N ARG A 255 23.02 44.47 17.82
CA ARG A 255 22.31 45.73 18.04
C ARG A 255 22.94 46.75 17.09
N LYS A 256 22.21 47.17 16.05
CA LYS A 256 22.64 48.24 15.14
C LYS A 256 23.05 49.43 16.02
N ARG A 257 24.35 49.73 16.07
CA ARG A 257 24.88 50.93 16.72
C ARG A 257 24.22 52.13 16.03
N ALA A 258 23.46 52.91 16.79
CA ALA A 258 23.10 54.25 16.38
C ALA A 258 24.40 55.04 16.28
N ASN A 259 24.83 55.38 15.07
CA ASN A 259 25.84 56.41 14.86
C ASN A 259 25.09 57.72 14.62
N SER A 260 25.11 58.57 15.64
CA SER A 260 24.86 60.01 15.54
C SER A 260 25.97 60.69 14.75
N CYS A 261 25.55 61.71 13.99
CA CYS A 261 26.24 62.91 13.51
C CYS A 261 27.43 62.77 12.54
N SER A 262 27.29 63.30 11.32
CA SER A 262 27.69 64.69 10.96
C SER A 262 27.64 64.88 9.43
N ILE A 263 26.86 65.86 8.95
CA ILE A 263 27.23 67.10 8.22
C ILE A 263 26.04 68.05 8.43
#